data_AF-A0A177Y2H9-F1
#
_entry.id   AF-A0A177Y2H9-F1
#
_cell.length_a   1.000
_cell.length_b   1.000
_cell.length_c   1.000
_cell.angle_alpha   90.00
_cell.angle_beta   90.00
_cell.angle_gamma   90.00
#
_symmetry.space_group_name_H-M   'P 1'
#
loop_
_entity.id
_entity.type
_entity.pdbx_description
1 polymer ?
#
loop_
_entity_poly.entity_id
_entity_poly.type
_entity_poly.pdbx_seq_one_letter_code
_entity_poly.pdbx_strand_id
1 'polypeptide(L)'
;MKTTIATLLIAALTSTMASAMPAKEQSIRIKTIDNQAIVTVLENGEPVSDVKVKVKGNGTQYFTTGEKGTFMAANLLDHGRSFTFEIEDENGVAVREQRYLTSF
;
A
#
# COMPACT_ATOMS: atom_id res chain seq x y z
N MET A 1 16.29 49.30 -37.16
CA MET A 1 16.12 47.94 -36.61
C MET A 1 15.64 48.09 -35.18
N LYS A 2 14.53 47.45 -34.79
CA LYS A 2 13.87 47.62 -33.48
C LYS A 2 14.45 46.58 -32.50
N THR A 3 15.04 47.02 -31.40
CA THR A 3 15.54 46.14 -30.32
C THR A 3 14.51 46.07 -29.20
N THR A 4 13.88 44.91 -29.06
CA THR A 4 12.93 44.58 -27.99
C THR A 4 13.70 44.22 -26.71
N ILE A 5 13.41 44.91 -25.61
CA ILE A 5 13.92 44.60 -24.27
C ILE A 5 13.04 43.49 -23.69
N ALA A 6 13.63 42.32 -23.40
CA ALA A 6 12.96 41.21 -22.76
C ALA A 6 13.07 41.34 -21.23
N THR A 7 11.94 41.56 -20.56
CA THR A 7 11.84 41.64 -19.10
C THR A 7 11.82 40.23 -18.50
N LEU A 8 12.77 39.92 -17.61
CA LEU A 8 12.85 38.65 -16.89
C LEU A 8 12.03 38.73 -15.60
N LEU A 9 10.88 38.06 -15.56
CA LEU A 9 10.06 37.90 -14.34
C LEU A 9 10.63 36.77 -13.49
N ILE A 10 11.23 37.10 -12.35
CA ILE A 10 11.70 36.14 -11.34
C ILE A 10 10.50 35.81 -10.43
N ALA A 11 9.84 34.68 -10.68
CA ALA A 11 8.83 34.15 -9.78
C ALA A 11 9.53 33.48 -8.58
N ALA A 12 9.41 34.08 -7.40
CA ALA A 12 9.88 33.47 -6.17
C ALA A 12 8.98 32.28 -5.81
N LEU A 13 9.49 31.07 -6.01
CA LEU A 13 8.87 29.84 -5.52
C LEU A 13 8.99 29.82 -4.00
N THR A 14 7.97 30.30 -3.30
CA THR A 14 7.83 30.08 -1.85
C THR A 14 7.55 28.61 -1.64
N SER A 15 8.60 27.83 -1.39
CA SER A 15 8.50 26.43 -1.00
C SER A 15 7.88 26.34 0.39
N THR A 16 6.56 26.13 0.44
CA THR A 16 5.86 25.78 1.68
C THR A 16 6.44 24.46 2.17
N MET A 17 7.25 24.53 3.23
CA MET A 17 7.71 23.35 3.94
C MET A 17 6.49 22.76 4.63
N ALA A 18 5.82 21.80 3.97
CA ALA A 18 4.82 20.98 4.62
C ALA A 18 5.53 20.21 5.73
N SER A 19 5.29 20.61 6.97
CA SER A 19 5.70 19.85 8.14
C SER A 19 5.11 18.45 8.03
N ALA A 20 5.95 17.43 7.85
CA ALA A 20 5.55 16.04 7.91
C ALA A 20 5.02 15.75 9.33
N MET A 21 3.70 15.65 9.48
CA MET A 21 3.11 15.00 10.65
C MET A 21 3.65 13.57 10.73
N PRO A 22 3.91 13.02 11.92
CA PRO A 22 4.32 11.63 12.05
C PRO A 22 3.19 10.76 11.47
N ALA A 23 3.45 10.13 10.33
CA ALA A 23 2.53 9.16 9.75
C ALA A 23 2.33 8.02 10.75
N LYS A 24 1.06 7.64 11.01
CA LYS A 24 0.78 6.37 11.70
C LYS A 24 1.48 5.25 10.94
N GLU A 25 2.31 4.49 11.63
CA GLU A 25 3.10 3.44 11.00
C GLU A 25 2.19 2.25 10.69
N GLN A 26 1.65 2.22 9.46
CA GLN A 26 0.91 1.08 8.97
C GLN A 26 1.86 0.04 8.39
N SER A 27 1.62 -1.23 8.72
CA SER A 27 2.41 -2.35 8.21
C SER A 27 1.54 -3.56 7.92
N ILE A 28 2.02 -4.43 7.02
CA ILE A 28 1.36 -5.69 6.68
C ILE A 28 2.23 -6.83 7.21
N ARG A 29 1.67 -7.66 8.08
CA ARG A 29 2.28 -8.92 8.51
C ARG A 29 1.60 -10.07 7.79
N ILE A 30 2.38 -10.92 7.12
CA ILE A 30 1.85 -12.07 6.39
C ILE A 30 2.48 -13.35 6.92
N LYS A 31 1.62 -14.29 7.35
CA LYS A 31 1.99 -15.67 7.61
C LYS A 31 1.49 -16.54 6.46
N THR A 32 2.41 -17.22 5.81
CA THR A 32 2.10 -18.13 4.69
C THR A 32 2.04 -19.57 5.20
N ILE A 33 1.02 -20.31 4.77
CA ILE A 33 0.84 -21.74 5.03
C ILE A 33 0.38 -22.36 3.70
N ASP A 34 1.28 -23.07 3.03
CA ASP A 34 1.05 -23.67 1.69
C ASP A 34 0.51 -22.66 0.66
N ASN A 35 -0.74 -22.86 0.23
CA ASN A 35 -1.42 -22.00 -0.73
C ASN A 35 -2.17 -20.82 -0.09
N GLN A 36 -2.03 -20.62 1.23
CA GLN A 36 -2.78 -19.63 2.00
C GLN A 36 -1.87 -18.56 2.61
N ALA A 37 -2.35 -17.33 2.64
CA ALA A 37 -1.78 -16.19 3.33
C ALA A 37 -2.76 -15.70 4.38
N ILE A 38 -2.37 -15.78 5.65
CA ILE A 38 -3.03 -15.06 6.74
C ILE A 38 -2.38 -13.68 6.80
N VAL A 39 -3.15 -12.66 6.48
CA VAL A 39 -2.70 -11.27 6.39
C VAL A 39 -3.25 -10.51 7.59
N THR A 40 -2.37 -9.84 8.32
CA THR A 40 -2.69 -8.96 9.43
C THR A 40 -2.24 -7.55 9.07
N VAL A 41 -3.16 -6.58 9.14
CA VAL A 41 -2.78 -5.17 9.03
C VAL A 41 -2.57 -4.63 10.44
N LEU A 42 -1.44 -3.96 10.62
CA LEU A 42 -1.05 -3.36 11.88
C LEU A 42 -1.00 -1.84 11.72
N GLU A 43 -1.47 -1.11 12.73
CA GLU A 43 -1.27 0.32 12.88
C GLU A 43 -0.54 0.56 14.21
N ASN A 44 0.64 1.17 14.15
CA ASN A 44 1.53 1.34 15.31
C ASN A 44 1.83 0.02 16.06
N GLY A 45 1.88 -1.09 15.33
CA GLY A 45 2.14 -2.43 15.87
C GLY A 45 0.91 -3.19 16.37
N GLU A 46 -0.27 -2.57 16.41
CA GLU A 46 -1.52 -3.20 16.84
C GLU A 46 -2.41 -3.60 15.66
N PRO A 47 -3.10 -4.76 15.68
CA PRO A 47 -4.01 -5.14 14.61
C PRO A 47 -5.18 -4.18 14.47
N VAL A 48 -5.49 -3.77 13.23
CA VAL A 48 -6.57 -2.82 12.92
C VAL A 48 -7.62 -3.42 11.99
N SER A 49 -8.89 -3.32 12.40
CA SER A 49 -10.04 -3.80 11.64
C SER A 49 -10.44 -2.83 10.53
N ASP A 50 -11.30 -3.30 9.62
CA ASP A 50 -11.96 -2.48 8.60
C ASP A 50 -11.01 -1.79 7.60
N VAL A 51 -9.77 -2.28 7.50
CA VAL A 51 -8.79 -1.79 6.53
C VAL A 51 -8.94 -2.53 5.21
N LYS A 52 -9.09 -1.76 4.13
CA LYS A 52 -9.17 -2.27 2.77
C LYS A 52 -7.78 -2.64 2.26
N VAL A 53 -7.61 -3.91 1.90
CA VAL A 53 -6.37 -4.46 1.35
C VAL A 53 -6.60 -4.88 -0.09
N LYS A 54 -5.78 -4.34 -0.99
CA LYS A 54 -5.75 -4.72 -2.39
C LYS A 54 -4.79 -5.88 -2.58
N VAL A 55 -5.27 -6.97 -3.18
CA VAL A 55 -4.50 -8.18 -3.42
C VAL A 55 -4.36 -8.39 -4.93
N LYS A 56 -3.12 -8.41 -5.41
CA LYS A 56 -2.77 -8.63 -6.82
C LYS A 56 -2.11 -9.99 -6.96
N GLY A 57 -2.60 -10.84 -7.84
CA GLY A 57 -1.99 -12.16 -8.10
C GLY A 57 -2.72 -12.93 -9.19
N ASN A 58 -4.05 -12.95 -9.14
CA ASN A 58 -4.93 -13.37 -10.23
C ASN A 58 -5.94 -12.25 -10.51
N GLY A 59 -5.50 -11.24 -11.26
CA GLY A 59 -6.19 -9.95 -11.29
C GLY A 59 -6.04 -9.19 -9.97
N THR A 60 -6.96 -8.25 -9.73
CA THR A 60 -7.01 -7.43 -8.52
C THR A 60 -8.26 -7.76 -7.73
N GLN A 61 -8.08 -8.13 -6.47
CA GLN A 61 -9.16 -8.35 -5.51
C GLN A 61 -9.01 -7.38 -4.34
N TYR A 62 -10.11 -7.09 -3.65
CA TYR A 62 -10.10 -6.25 -2.47
C TYR A 62 -10.70 -7.03 -1.31
N PHE A 63 -9.99 -7.02 -0.20
CA PHE A 63 -10.40 -7.62 1.06
C PHE A 63 -10.48 -6.52 2.12
N THR A 64 -11.24 -6.78 3.17
CA THR A 64 -11.29 -5.91 4.34
C THR A 64 -10.87 -6.73 5.55
N THR A 65 -10.01 -6.19 6.42
CA THR A 65 -9.62 -6.87 7.65
C THR A 65 -10.83 -7.04 8.58
N GLY A 66 -10.97 -8.22 9.17
CA GLY A 66 -12.01 -8.47 10.19
C GLY A 66 -11.64 -7.86 11.55
N GLU A 67 -12.44 -8.17 12.58
CA GLU A 67 -12.31 -7.64 13.95
C GLU A 67 -10.91 -7.80 14.57
N LYS A 68 -10.18 -8.86 14.20
CA LYS A 68 -8.79 -9.11 14.66
C LYS A 68 -7.71 -8.44 13.81
N GLY A 69 -8.10 -7.54 12.91
CA GLY A 69 -7.21 -6.93 11.93
C GLY A 69 -6.67 -7.92 10.89
N THR A 70 -7.35 -9.05 10.69
CA THR A 70 -6.88 -10.15 9.84
C THR A 70 -7.88 -10.54 8.77
N PHE A 71 -7.37 -11.00 7.63
CA PHE A 71 -8.13 -11.78 6.64
C PHE A 71 -7.26 -12.88 6.05
N MET A 72 -7.88 -13.81 5.34
CA MET A 72 -7.20 -14.91 4.66
C MET A 72 -7.34 -14.76 3.15
N ALA A 73 -6.23 -14.86 2.43
CA ALA A 73 -6.21 -15.01 0.99
C ALA A 73 -5.64 -16.39 0.63
N ALA A 74 -6.18 -17.03 -0.40
CA ALA A 74 -5.69 -18.31 -0.88
C ALA A 74 -5.42 -18.27 -2.38
N ASN A 75 -4.39 -18.98 -2.80
CA ASN A 75 -4.17 -19.30 -4.20
C ASN A 75 -5.04 -20.50 -4.58
N LEU A 76 -6.03 -20.25 -5.42
CA LEU A 76 -6.97 -21.25 -5.93
C LEU A 76 -6.60 -21.72 -7.34
N LEU A 77 -5.35 -21.49 -7.76
CA LEU A 77 -4.84 -21.88 -9.07
C LEU A 77 -3.95 -23.13 -8.97
N ASP A 78 -3.86 -23.85 -10.08
CA ASP A 78 -3.10 -25.10 -10.24
C ASP A 78 -1.57 -24.90 -10.28
N HIS A 79 -1.11 -23.66 -10.14
CA HIS A 79 0.30 -23.30 -10.10
C HIS A 79 0.55 -22.26 -9.01
N GLY A 80 1.74 -22.33 -8.39
CA GLY A 80 2.17 -21.34 -7.41
C GLY A 80 2.54 -20.01 -8.05
N ARG A 81 2.35 -18.93 -7.30
CA ARG A 81 2.66 -17.57 -7.78
C ARG A 81 2.83 -16.57 -6.65
N SER A 82 3.41 -15.42 -6.98
CA SER A 82 3.46 -14.28 -6.06
C SER A 82 2.17 -13.49 -6.01
N PHE A 83 1.76 -13.14 -4.79
CA PHE A 83 0.68 -12.22 -4.49
C PHE A 83 1.26 -10.97 -3.84
N THR A 84 0.80 -9.81 -4.28
CA THR A 84 1.12 -8.51 -3.68
C THR A 84 -0.08 -8.01 -2.90
N PHE A 85 0.13 -7.71 -1.63
CA PHE A 85 -0.82 -7.14 -0.69
C PHE A 85 -0.47 -5.66 -0.53
N GLU A 86 -1.45 -4.79 -0.75
CA GLU A 86 -1.28 -3.34 -0.78
C GLU A 86 -2.35 -2.69 0.08
N ILE A 87 -1.94 -1.85 1.03
CA ILE A 87 -2.82 -0.94 1.78
C ILE A 87 -2.39 0.49 1.49
N GLU A 88 -3.32 1.43 1.63
CA GLU A 88 -3.07 2.86 1.50
C GLU A 88 -3.17 3.48 2.88
N ASP A 89 -2.14 4.21 3.29
CA ASP A 89 -2.13 4.92 4.56
C ASP A 89 -2.98 6.21 4.49
N GLU A 90 -3.14 6.88 5.63
CA GLU A 90 -3.91 8.14 5.72
C GLU A 90 -3.34 9.28 4.85
N ASN A 91 -2.09 9.17 4.38
CA ASN A 91 -1.41 10.15 3.54
C ASN A 91 -1.42 9.76 2.05
N GLY A 92 -2.09 8.67 1.67
CA GLY A 92 -2.11 8.15 0.30
C GLY A 92 -0.84 7.37 -0.09
N VAL A 93 0.04 7.07 0.86
CA VAL A 93 1.24 6.27 0.66
C VAL A 93 0.85 4.79 0.74
N ALA A 94 1.21 4.06 -0.30
CA ALA A 94 0.89 2.65 -0.39
C ALA A 94 1.98 1.77 0.25
N VAL A 95 1.60 1.05 1.30
CA VAL A 95 2.42 0.01 1.94
C VAL A 95 2.18 -1.32 1.21
N ARG A 96 3.25 -2.02 0.83
CA ARG A 96 3.18 -3.22 -0.02
C ARG A 96 4.02 -4.35 0.54
N GLU A 97 3.45 -5.55 0.51
CA GLU A 97 4.14 -6.80 0.83
C GLU A 97 3.86 -7.86 -0.23
N GLN A 98 4.87 -8.66 -0.58
CA GLN A 98 4.76 -9.70 -1.60
C GLN A 98 5.08 -11.08 -1.00
N ARG A 99 4.23 -12.08 -1.27
CA ARG A 99 4.47 -13.47 -0.85
C ARG A 99 4.17 -14.45 -1.96
N TYR A 100 4.97 -15.51 -2.05
CA TYR A 100 4.70 -16.63 -2.94
C TYR A 100 3.78 -17.63 -2.24
N LEU A 101 2.70 -18.03 -2.91
CA LEU A 101 1.77 -19.06 -2.45
C LEU A 101 1.87 -20.26 -3.40
N THR A 102 1.88 -21.47 -2.86
CA THR A 102 1.89 -22.70 -3.67
C THR A 102 0.54 -22.91 -4.36
N SER A 103 0.44 -23.89 -5.26
CA SER A 103 -0.85 -24.33 -5.81
C SER A 103 -1.73 -24.96 -4.72
N PHE A 104 -3.04 -25.03 -4.99
CA PHE A 104 -3.98 -25.76 -4.15
C PHE A 104 -3.77 -27.28 -4.19
#